data_AF-X1IPK1-F1
#
_entry.id   AF-X1IPK1-F1
#
_cell.length_a   1.000
_cell.length_b   1.000
_cell.length_c   1.000
_cell.angle_alpha   90.00
_cell.angle_beta   90.00
_cell.angle_gamma   90.00
#
_symmetry.space_group_name_H-M   'P 1'
#
loop_
_entity.id
_entity.type
_entity.pdbx_description
1 polymer ?
#
loop_
_entity_poly.entity_id
_entity_poly.type
_entity_poly.pdbx_seq_one_letter_code
_entity_poly.pdbx_strand_id
1 'polypeptide(L)'
;MEKEIVKTFKVKLNISPENREKLDKTLFEYNNLLNYLSSIAWDKKITNKVKLHHLTYYPAREKFNLPAQFVCSARDVVCDRIRAIIKRKRKNKPRFKKPFLRYDVRTITFKEGYCSLSTSF
;
A
#
# COMPACT_ATOMS: atom_id res chain seq x y z
N MET A 1 17.77 1.82 -30.69
CA MET A 1 17.12 1.82 -29.35
C MET A 1 15.77 2.47 -29.49
N GLU A 2 14.71 1.67 -29.53
CA GLU A 2 13.34 2.21 -29.44
C GLU A 2 13.17 2.88 -28.08
N LYS A 3 12.64 4.11 -28.06
CA LYS A 3 12.34 4.82 -26.81
C LYS A 3 11.11 4.16 -26.18
N GLU A 4 11.30 3.60 -24.99
CA GLU A 4 10.17 3.15 -24.16
C GLU A 4 9.34 4.36 -23.74
N ILE A 5 8.05 4.37 -24.12
CA ILE A 5 7.11 5.42 -23.74
C ILE A 5 6.32 4.95 -22.52
N VAL A 6 6.62 5.51 -21.35
CA VAL A 6 5.86 5.27 -20.13
C VAL A 6 4.78 6.34 -19.98
N LYS A 7 3.50 5.92 -19.96
CA LYS A 7 2.36 6.82 -19.72
C LYS A 7 1.59 6.41 -18.47
N THR A 8 1.16 7.40 -17.69
CA THR A 8 0.28 7.20 -16.52
C THR A 8 -1.14 7.60 -16.89
N PHE A 9 -2.10 6.71 -16.68
CA PHE A 9 -3.51 6.96 -16.91
C PHE A 9 -4.31 6.84 -15.62
N LYS A 10 -5.43 7.57 -15.54
CA LYS A 10 -6.44 7.40 -14.49
C LYS A 10 -7.62 6.67 -15.10
N VAL A 11 -7.96 5.52 -14.53
CA VAL A 11 -9.07 4.67 -15.01
C VAL A 11 -10.11 4.56 -13.91
N LYS A 12 -11.38 4.80 -14.26
CA LYS A 12 -12.51 4.55 -13.37
C LYS A 12 -12.95 3.09 -13.52
N LEU A 13 -12.94 2.35 -12.42
CA LEU A 13 -13.40 0.95 -12.41
C LEU A 13 -14.93 0.91 -12.30
N ASN A 14 -15.57 0.17 -13.21
CA ASN A 14 -16.97 -0.23 -13.06
C ASN A 14 -17.01 -1.55 -12.28
N ILE A 15 -17.42 -1.49 -11.01
CA ILE A 15 -17.31 -2.63 -10.07
C ILE A 15 -18.72 -3.03 -9.64
N SER A 16 -19.03 -4.33 -9.72
CA SER A 16 -20.29 -4.87 -9.19
C SER A 16 -20.40 -4.65 -7.67
N PRO A 17 -21.61 -4.60 -7.09
CA PRO A 17 -21.80 -4.41 -5.65
C PRO A 17 -21.03 -5.44 -4.80
N GLU A 18 -21.03 -6.71 -5.20
CA GLU A 18 -20.32 -7.78 -4.50
C GLU A 18 -18.80 -7.56 -4.48
N ASN A 19 -18.21 -7.24 -5.64
CA ASN A 19 -16.77 -6.99 -5.74
C ASN A 19 -16.36 -5.70 -5.03
N ARG A 20 -17.26 -4.72 -4.96
CA ARG A 20 -17.05 -3.47 -4.23
C ARG A 20 -16.89 -3.73 -2.74
N GLU A 21 -17.72 -4.57 -2.14
CA GLU A 21 -17.61 -4.89 -0.71
C GLU A 21 -16.27 -5.55 -0.38
N LYS A 22 -15.82 -6.53 -1.19
CA LYS A 22 -14.51 -7.19 -1.03
C LYS A 22 -13.34 -6.20 -1.15
N LEU A 23 -13.44 -5.29 -2.12
CA LEU A 23 -12.42 -4.26 -2.33
C LEU A 23 -12.40 -3.25 -1.17
N ASP A 24 -13.56 -2.80 -0.70
CA ASP A 24 -13.67 -1.84 0.40
C ASP A 24 -13.09 -2.42 1.69
N LYS A 25 -13.43 -3.68 2.04
CA LYS A 25 -12.82 -4.39 3.18
C LYS A 25 -11.29 -4.43 3.06
N THR A 26 -10.77 -4.77 1.88
CA THR A 26 -9.32 -4.80 1.63
C THR A 26 -8.69 -3.41 1.75
N LEU A 27 -9.36 -2.35 1.26
CA LEU A 27 -8.92 -0.96 1.37
C LEU A 27 -8.81 -0.50 2.82
N PHE A 28 -9.82 -0.80 3.63
CA PHE A 28 -9.83 -0.45 5.05
C PHE A 28 -8.72 -1.18 5.81
N GLU A 29 -8.56 -2.48 5.58
CA GLU A 29 -7.54 -3.29 6.24
C GLU A 29 -6.12 -2.85 5.84
N TYR A 30 -5.89 -2.55 4.56
CA TYR A 30 -4.62 -1.98 4.10
C TYR A 30 -4.34 -0.60 4.73
N ASN A 31 -5.36 0.23 4.91
CA ASN A 31 -5.20 1.52 5.58
C ASN A 31 -4.87 1.37 7.08
N ASN A 32 -5.42 0.36 7.75
CA ASN A 32 -5.07 0.01 9.13
C ASN A 32 -3.60 -0.43 9.21
N LEU A 33 -3.17 -1.30 8.29
CA LEU A 33 -1.78 -1.72 8.16
C LEU A 33 -0.84 -0.52 7.94
N LEU A 34 -1.17 0.41 7.04
CA LEU A 34 -0.37 1.61 6.81
C LEU A 34 -0.19 2.44 8.08
N ASN A 35 -1.26 2.66 8.85
CA ASN A 35 -1.19 3.43 10.09
C ASN A 35 -0.41 2.69 11.19
N TYR A 36 -0.54 1.37 11.28
CA TYR A 36 0.23 0.53 12.19
C TYR A 36 1.74 0.63 11.91
N LEU A 37 2.15 0.39 10.65
CA LEU A 37 3.55 0.50 10.23
C LEU A 37 4.07 1.92 10.37
N SER A 38 3.25 2.93 10.06
CA SER A 38 3.59 4.35 10.21
C SER A 38 3.93 4.71 11.65
N SER A 39 3.18 4.17 12.63
CA SER A 39 3.48 4.42 14.04
C SER A 39 4.84 3.84 14.43
N ILE A 40 5.07 2.57 14.12
CA ILE A 40 6.33 1.90 14.44
C ILE A 40 7.52 2.62 13.80
N ALA A 41 7.40 2.94 12.51
CA ALA A 41 8.46 3.60 11.77
C ALA A 41 8.74 5.02 12.29
N TRP A 42 7.71 5.76 12.69
CA TRP A 42 7.85 7.08 13.30
C TRP A 42 8.52 7.01 14.67
N ASP A 43 8.01 6.17 15.56
CA ASP A 43 8.45 6.07 16.95
C ASP A 43 9.92 5.59 17.04
N LYS A 44 10.32 4.68 16.14
CA LYS A 44 11.71 4.19 16.03
C LYS A 44 12.59 4.97 15.03
N LYS A 45 12.08 6.06 14.44
CA LYS A 45 12.78 6.90 13.46
C LYS A 45 13.36 6.11 12.26
N ILE A 46 12.61 5.12 11.75
CA ILE A 46 13.05 4.26 10.65
C ILE A 46 12.60 4.83 9.30
N THR A 47 13.56 5.10 8.42
CA THR A 47 13.33 5.54 7.04
C THR A 47 13.80 4.52 5.99
N ASN A 48 14.47 3.46 6.43
CA ASN A 48 15.01 2.40 5.58
C ASN A 48 13.99 1.27 5.43
N LYS A 49 13.71 0.87 4.17
CA LYS A 49 12.74 -0.18 3.84
C LYS A 49 13.14 -1.54 4.43
N VAL A 50 14.39 -1.94 4.28
CA VAL A 50 14.90 -3.23 4.79
C VAL A 50 14.80 -3.29 6.31
N LYS A 51 15.23 -2.23 7.00
CA LYS A 51 15.13 -2.14 8.47
C LYS A 51 13.69 -2.22 8.95
N LEU A 52 12.76 -1.53 8.28
CA LEU A 52 11.34 -1.60 8.62
C LEU A 52 10.80 -3.01 8.36
N HIS A 53 11.17 -3.64 7.24
CA HIS A 53 10.73 -4.99 6.89
C HIS A 53 11.06 -6.02 7.98
N HIS A 54 12.33 -6.11 8.39
CA HIS A 54 12.74 -7.08 9.42
C HIS A 54 11.99 -6.90 10.73
N LEU A 55 11.68 -5.66 11.08
CA LEU A 55 10.97 -5.34 12.31
C LEU A 55 9.47 -5.67 12.23
N THR A 56 8.84 -5.43 11.07
CA THR A 56 7.38 -5.39 11.00
C THR A 56 6.75 -6.48 10.14
N TYR A 57 7.51 -7.22 9.33
CA TYR A 57 6.94 -8.17 8.37
C TYR A 57 6.16 -9.29 9.06
N TYR A 58 6.79 -10.08 9.93
CA TYR A 58 6.10 -11.17 10.64
C TYR A 58 4.97 -10.66 11.53
N PRO A 59 5.16 -9.62 12.38
CA PRO A 59 4.06 -9.07 13.17
C PRO A 59 2.89 -8.55 12.33
N ALA A 60 3.16 -7.97 11.15
CA ALA A 60 2.10 -7.53 10.25
C ALA A 60 1.39 -8.70 9.55
N ARG A 61 2.12 -9.77 9.20
CA ARG A 61 1.54 -10.97 8.58
C ARG A 61 0.66 -11.76 9.54
N GLU A 62 0.95 -11.73 10.83
CA GLU A 62 0.12 -12.34 11.88
C GLU A 62 -1.10 -11.48 12.20
N LYS A 63 -0.94 -10.16 12.23
CA LYS A 63 -1.99 -9.23 12.66
C LYS A 63 -3.02 -8.91 11.57
N PHE A 64 -2.60 -8.86 10.31
CA PHE A 64 -3.44 -8.42 9.20
C PHE A 64 -3.64 -9.56 8.21
N ASN A 65 -4.89 -9.85 7.88
CA ASN A 65 -5.22 -10.83 6.85
C ASN A 65 -5.10 -10.19 5.46
N LEU A 66 -3.88 -9.85 5.05
CA LEU A 66 -3.57 -9.25 3.75
C LEU A 66 -2.47 -10.05 3.05
N PRO A 67 -2.53 -10.28 1.72
CA PRO A 67 -1.44 -10.88 0.95
C PRO A 67 -0.06 -10.31 1.29
N ALA A 68 0.97 -11.16 1.27
CA ALA A 68 2.34 -10.76 1.60
C ALA A 68 2.81 -9.55 0.78
N GLN A 69 2.40 -9.47 -0.49
CA GLN A 69 2.75 -8.35 -1.36
C GLN A 69 2.16 -7.02 -0.87
N PHE A 70 0.98 -7.02 -0.25
CA PHE A 70 0.43 -5.81 0.37
C PHE A 70 1.20 -5.38 1.61
N VAL A 71 1.72 -6.31 2.41
CA VAL A 71 2.61 -5.97 3.52
C VAL A 71 3.89 -5.28 3.03
N CYS A 72 4.50 -5.83 1.97
CA CYS A 72 5.66 -5.22 1.33
C CYS A 72 5.37 -3.85 0.71
N SER A 73 4.22 -3.71 0.03
CA SER A 73 3.77 -2.45 -0.58
C SER A 73 3.49 -1.38 0.49
N ALA A 74 2.84 -1.74 1.59
CA ALA A 74 2.53 -0.84 2.70
C ALA A 74 3.81 -0.31 3.37
N ARG A 75 4.78 -1.19 3.62
CA ARG A 75 6.11 -0.82 4.10
C ARG A 75 6.75 0.25 3.22
N ASP A 76 6.74 0.03 1.90
CA ASP A 76 7.32 0.96 0.94
C ASP A 76 6.63 2.32 0.98
N VAL A 77 5.30 2.32 0.96
CA VAL A 77 4.48 3.54 1.06
C VAL A 77 4.77 4.32 2.34
N VAL A 78 4.90 3.63 3.48
CA VAL A 78 5.22 4.24 4.77
C VAL A 78 6.62 4.86 4.76
N CYS A 79 7.63 4.12 4.32
CA CYS A 79 9.00 4.65 4.23
C CYS A 79 9.07 5.90 3.33
N ASP A 80 8.45 5.84 2.15
CA ASP A 80 8.47 6.96 1.20
C ASP A 80 7.70 8.17 1.74
N ARG A 81 6.61 7.95 2.48
CA ARG A 81 5.87 9.02 3.17
C ARG A 81 6.70 9.68 4.28
N ILE A 82 7.39 8.90 5.10
CA ILE A 82 8.22 9.43 6.20
C ILE A 82 9.38 10.23 5.62
N ARG A 83 10.06 9.72 4.58
CA ARG A 83 11.13 10.46 3.87
C ARG A 83 10.61 11.79 3.33
N ALA A 84 9.43 11.80 2.73
CA ALA A 84 8.82 13.04 2.22
C ALA A 84 8.50 14.04 3.35
N ILE A 85 8.06 13.57 4.52
CA ILE A 85 7.79 14.41 5.70
C ILE A 85 9.08 15.02 6.24
N ILE A 86 10.14 14.22 6.38
CA ILE A 86 11.46 14.67 6.83
C ILE A 86 12.04 15.70 5.85
N LYS A 87 11.98 15.41 4.54
CA LYS A 87 12.42 16.35 3.48
C LYS A 87 11.68 17.68 3.55
N ARG A 88 10.39 17.66 3.91
CA ARG A 88 9.55 18.86 4.10
C ARG A 88 9.65 19.48 5.50
N LYS A 89 10.58 19.02 6.35
CA LYS A 89 10.78 19.48 7.74
C LYS A 89 9.51 19.49 8.59
N ARG A 90 8.58 18.56 8.33
CA ARG A 90 7.33 18.43 9.10
C ARG A 90 7.59 17.59 10.35
N LYS A 91 7.07 18.04 11.49
CA LYS A 91 7.27 17.39 12.81
C LYS A 91 6.19 16.38 13.18
N ASN A 92 5.12 16.26 12.37
CA ASN A 92 3.97 15.44 12.72
C ASN A 92 4.07 14.04 12.10
N LYS A 93 3.71 13.03 12.90
CA LYS A 93 3.59 11.64 12.46
C LYS A 93 2.63 11.51 11.25
N PRO A 94 3.01 10.76 10.19
CA PRO A 94 2.09 10.49 9.11
C PRO A 94 0.86 9.70 9.57
N ARG A 95 -0.32 10.17 9.18
CA ARG A 95 -1.59 9.44 9.35
C ARG A 95 -2.29 9.34 8.00
N PHE A 96 -2.64 8.12 7.62
CA PHE A 96 -3.39 7.83 6.40
C PHE A 96 -4.88 7.92 6.74
N LYS A 97 -5.47 9.09 6.44
CA LYS A 97 -6.87 9.41 6.78
C LYS A 97 -7.87 8.83 5.78
N LYS A 98 -7.50 8.76 4.50
CA LYS A 98 -8.35 8.24 3.43
C LYS A 98 -7.82 6.87 3.00
N PRO A 99 -8.65 5.81 3.01
CA PRO A 99 -8.25 4.50 2.49
C PRO A 99 -7.85 4.59 1.02
N PHE A 100 -6.79 3.88 0.67
CA PHE A 100 -6.35 3.63 -0.70
C PHE A 100 -5.54 2.34 -0.68
N LEU A 101 -5.37 1.71 -1.84
CA LEU A 101 -4.59 0.50 -1.99
C LEU A 101 -3.61 0.68 -3.15
N ARG A 102 -2.38 0.24 -2.95
CA ARG A 102 -1.34 0.29 -3.99
C ARG A 102 -1.17 -1.10 -4.58
N TYR A 103 -1.66 -1.26 -5.81
CA TYR A 103 -1.38 -2.41 -6.65
C TYR A 103 -0.03 -2.25 -7.37
N ASP A 104 0.59 -3.39 -7.65
CA ASP A 104 1.78 -3.54 -8.46
C ASP A 104 1.59 -4.72 -9.43
N VAL A 105 2.59 -5.00 -10.27
CA VAL A 105 2.53 -6.05 -11.30
C VAL A 105 2.21 -7.46 -10.76
N ARG A 106 2.33 -7.71 -9.45
CA ARG A 106 2.01 -8.99 -8.82
C ARG A 106 0.60 -9.04 -8.20
N THR A 107 -0.10 -7.91 -8.17
CA THR A 107 -1.39 -7.77 -7.46
C THR A 107 -2.51 -7.20 -8.34
N ILE A 108 -2.20 -6.83 -9.58
CA ILE A 108 -3.18 -6.52 -10.63
C ILE A 108 -2.84 -7.29 -11.90
N THR A 109 -3.86 -7.78 -12.58
CA THR A 109 -3.75 -8.37 -13.91
C THR A 109 -4.72 -7.65 -14.84
N PHE A 110 -4.19 -7.06 -15.92
CA PHE A 110 -5.01 -6.46 -16.96
C PHE A 110 -5.36 -7.49 -18.02
N LYS A 111 -6.61 -7.47 -18.46
CA LYS A 111 -7.15 -8.30 -19.54
C LYS A 111 -7.96 -7.41 -20.48
N GLU A 112 -8.34 -7.94 -21.63
CA GLU A 112 -9.16 -7.20 -22.57
C GLU A 112 -10.53 -6.90 -21.95
N GLY A 113 -10.86 -5.61 -21.80
CA GLY A 113 -12.13 -5.14 -21.25
C GLY A 113 -12.29 -5.21 -19.72
N TYR A 114 -11.35 -5.81 -18.98
CA TYR A 114 -11.44 -5.89 -17.51
C TYR A 114 -10.08 -6.06 -16.83
N CYS A 115 -10.05 -5.93 -15.50
CA CYS A 115 -8.87 -6.24 -14.69
C CYS A 115 -9.25 -7.13 -13.50
N SER A 116 -8.32 -7.97 -13.09
CA SER A 116 -8.41 -8.74 -11.85
C SER A 116 -7.52 -8.08 -10.80
N LEU A 117 -8.10 -7.82 -9.62
CA LEU A 117 -7.43 -7.18 -8.49
C LEU A 117 -7.33 -8.19 -7.35
N SER A 118 -6.15 -8.29 -6.72
CA SER A 118 -6.02 -9.08 -5.50
C SER A 118 -6.82 -8.46 -4.36
N THR A 119 -7.70 -9.24 -3.73
CA THR A 119 -8.39 -8.89 -2.48
C THR A 119 -8.03 -9.91 -1.39
N SER A 120 -8.42 -9.64 -0.15
CA SER A 120 -8.16 -10.57 0.99
C SER A 120 -9.44 -11.22 1.54
N PHE A 121 -10.58 -10.90 0.93
CA PHE A 121 -11.94 -11.31 1.28
C PHE A 121 -12.74 -11.54 0.00
#